data_AF-A0A947S1R2-F1
#
_entry.id   AF-A0A947S1R2-F1
#
_cell.length_a   1.000
_cell.length_b   1.000
_cell.length_c   1.000
_cell.angle_alpha   90.00
_cell.angle_beta   90.00
_cell.angle_gamma   90.00
#
_symmetry.space_group_name_H-M   'P 1'
#
loop_
_entity.id
_entity.type
_entity.pdbx_description
1 polymer ?
#
loop_
_entity_poly.entity_id
_entity_poly.type
_entity_poly.pdbx_seq_one_letter_code
_entity_poly.pdbx_strand_id
1 'polypeptide(L)'
;MADEKDLKTNHEKFIAFLKDDKKSSSTILAYGKDVYQLIEFAGEKKISQVGSITAELIEEFKSYLQEKNYTPKSVSRKLNSIKTFFRFLITQKIIDTDPATAVTHPKYEIKPPRILSKMEYRALRDACRNDHRMAAIIELLLQSGIRIGELARLELDDIKEKGIEINPFESHEKRTIPLNNAARKAID
;
A
#
# COMPACT_ATOMS: atom_id res chain seq x y z
N MET A 1 -22.29 -13.03 -22.86
CA MET A 1 -23.05 -12.55 -21.67
C MET A 1 -22.51 -13.13 -20.36
N ALA A 2 -22.19 -14.42 -20.24
CA ALA A 2 -21.65 -15.00 -18.99
C ALA A 2 -20.24 -14.51 -18.58
N ASP A 3 -19.45 -14.05 -19.55
CA ASP A 3 -18.05 -13.63 -19.36
C ASP A 3 -17.92 -12.18 -18.81
N GLU A 4 -18.93 -11.34 -19.05
CA GLU A 4 -18.87 -9.92 -18.67
C GLU A 4 -19.05 -9.69 -17.17
N LYS A 5 -19.72 -10.63 -16.50
CA LYS A 5 -19.96 -10.62 -15.05
C LYS A 5 -19.03 -11.56 -14.28
N ASP A 6 -18.04 -12.16 -14.94
CA ASP A 6 -17.04 -12.98 -14.25
C ASP A 6 -16.14 -12.13 -13.33
N LEU A 7 -15.85 -12.66 -12.14
CA LEU A 7 -15.07 -11.97 -11.11
C LEU A 7 -13.61 -11.72 -11.55
N LYS A 8 -12.97 -12.67 -12.22
CA LYS A 8 -11.57 -12.54 -12.65
C LYS A 8 -11.44 -11.53 -13.78
N THR A 9 -12.33 -11.62 -14.77
CA THR A 9 -12.39 -10.63 -15.86
C THR A 9 -12.57 -9.21 -15.32
N ASN A 10 -13.44 -9.03 -14.32
CA ASN A 10 -13.67 -7.72 -13.72
C ASN A 10 -12.55 -7.24 -12.80
N HIS A 11 -11.79 -8.16 -12.20
CA HIS A 11 -10.56 -7.83 -11.47
C HIS A 11 -9.48 -7.25 -12.38
N GLU A 12 -9.29 -7.82 -13.57
CA GLU A 12 -8.34 -7.29 -14.56
C GLU A 12 -8.76 -5.89 -15.03
N LYS A 13 -10.06 -5.69 -15.33
CA LYS A 13 -10.63 -4.38 -15.66
C LYS A 13 -10.45 -3.38 -14.52
N PHE A 14 -10.60 -3.81 -13.27
CA PHE A 14 -10.37 -2.97 -12.10
C PHE A 14 -8.90 -2.53 -11.98
N ILE A 15 -7.95 -3.45 -12.22
CA ILE A 15 -6.53 -3.10 -12.23
C ILE A 15 -6.22 -2.09 -13.34
N ALA A 16 -6.80 -2.25 -14.53
CA ALA A 16 -6.68 -1.28 -15.62
C ALA A 16 -7.25 0.08 -15.22
N PHE A 17 -8.44 0.12 -14.63
CA PHE A 17 -9.06 1.34 -14.11
C PHE A 17 -8.19 2.07 -13.08
N LEU A 18 -7.56 1.36 -12.14
CA LEU A 18 -6.67 1.99 -11.16
C LEU A 18 -5.41 2.60 -11.81
N LYS A 19 -4.91 2.01 -12.91
CA LYS A 19 -3.80 2.57 -13.69
C LYS A 19 -4.23 3.86 -14.40
N ASP A 20 -5.41 3.85 -15.01
CA ASP A 20 -5.96 5.00 -15.72
C ASP A 20 -6.23 6.18 -14.76
N ASP A 21 -6.69 5.88 -13.54
CA ASP A 21 -6.85 6.86 -12.45
C ASP A 21 -5.53 7.29 -11.79
N LYS A 22 -4.39 6.93 -12.41
CA LYS A 22 -3.02 7.29 -11.99
C LYS A 22 -2.73 6.97 -10.52
N LYS A 23 -3.28 5.87 -10.00
CA LYS A 23 -2.92 5.38 -8.66
C LYS A 23 -1.47 4.92 -8.64
N SER A 24 -0.83 5.07 -7.48
CA SER A 24 0.51 4.54 -7.23
C SER A 24 0.55 3.03 -7.45
N SER A 25 1.67 2.54 -7.98
CA SER A 25 1.95 1.12 -8.22
C SER A 25 1.72 0.26 -6.97
N SER A 26 2.12 0.78 -5.80
CA SER A 26 1.91 0.15 -4.50
C SER A 26 0.42 0.02 -4.15
N THR A 27 -0.41 1.01 -4.50
CA THR A 27 -1.86 0.99 -4.29
C THR A 27 -2.53 0.02 -5.24
N ILE A 28 -2.15 0.01 -6.52
CA ILE A 28 -2.66 -0.94 -7.52
C ILE A 28 -2.38 -2.36 -7.07
N LEU A 29 -1.13 -2.66 -6.65
CA LEU A 29 -0.74 -3.98 -6.17
C LEU A 29 -1.53 -4.38 -4.92
N ALA A 30 -1.66 -3.47 -3.94
CA ALA A 30 -2.38 -3.75 -2.71
C ALA A 30 -3.86 -4.01 -2.96
N TYR A 31 -4.53 -3.16 -3.74
CA TYR A 31 -5.96 -3.27 -4.02
C TYR A 31 -6.23 -4.50 -4.89
N GLY A 32 -5.43 -4.72 -5.93
CA GLY A 32 -5.51 -5.90 -6.78
C GLY A 32 -5.36 -7.19 -5.97
N LYS A 33 -4.35 -7.28 -5.09
CA LYS A 33 -4.16 -8.47 -4.24
C LYS A 33 -5.31 -8.70 -3.26
N ASP A 34 -5.84 -7.64 -2.67
CA ASP A 34 -6.95 -7.75 -1.73
C ASP A 34 -8.25 -8.22 -2.39
N VAL A 35 -8.56 -7.68 -3.57
CA VAL A 35 -9.74 -8.10 -4.35
C VAL A 35 -9.56 -9.53 -4.83
N TYR A 36 -8.35 -9.89 -5.30
CA TYR A 36 -8.08 -11.27 -5.71
C TYR A 36 -8.30 -12.27 -4.56
N GLN A 37 -7.92 -11.91 -3.33
CA GLN A 37 -8.17 -12.77 -2.17
C GLN A 37 -9.67 -12.99 -1.89
N LEU A 38 -10.51 -11.97 -2.12
CA LEU A 38 -11.97 -12.13 -2.07
C LEU A 38 -12.47 -13.08 -3.18
N ILE A 39 -11.89 -12.98 -4.38
CA ILE A 39 -12.25 -13.85 -5.52
C ILE A 39 -11.89 -15.31 -5.24
N GLU A 40 -10.73 -15.56 -4.65
CA GLU A 40 -10.34 -16.91 -4.23
C GLU A 40 -11.33 -17.48 -3.20
N PHE A 41 -11.68 -16.68 -2.18
CA PHE A 41 -12.66 -17.07 -1.17
C PHE A 41 -14.06 -17.32 -1.76
N ALA A 42 -14.52 -16.47 -2.68
CA ALA A 42 -15.78 -16.68 -3.40
C ALA A 42 -15.74 -17.96 -4.25
N GLY A 43 -14.59 -18.25 -4.88
CA GLY A 43 -14.35 -19.45 -5.66
C GLY A 43 -14.44 -20.74 -4.83
N GLU A 44 -13.97 -20.74 -3.58
CA GLU A 44 -14.14 -21.87 -2.65
C GLU A 44 -15.63 -22.18 -2.39
N LYS A 45 -16.49 -21.16 -2.49
CA LYS A 45 -17.96 -21.26 -2.37
C LYS A 45 -18.67 -21.44 -3.72
N LYS A 46 -17.91 -21.71 -4.79
CA LYS A 46 -18.40 -21.87 -6.18
C LYS A 46 -19.11 -20.62 -6.73
N ILE A 47 -18.73 -19.44 -6.25
CA ILE A 47 -19.23 -18.16 -6.74
C ILE A 47 -18.19 -17.57 -7.69
N SER A 48 -18.54 -17.44 -8.97
CA SER A 48 -17.69 -16.85 -10.01
C SER A 48 -18.20 -15.53 -10.57
N GLN A 49 -19.45 -15.16 -10.27
CA GLN A 49 -20.13 -14.01 -10.86
C GLN A 49 -20.21 -12.85 -9.87
N VAL A 50 -19.91 -11.63 -10.32
CA VAL A 50 -19.93 -10.42 -9.49
C VAL A 50 -21.30 -10.15 -8.87
N GLY A 51 -22.39 -10.44 -9.59
CA GLY A 51 -23.76 -10.24 -9.11
C GLY A 51 -24.21 -11.27 -8.07
N SER A 52 -23.42 -12.32 -7.85
CA SER A 52 -23.68 -13.35 -6.83
C SER A 52 -22.95 -13.06 -5.51
N ILE A 53 -22.14 -12.00 -5.45
CA ILE A 53 -21.53 -11.56 -4.19
C ILE A 53 -22.57 -10.80 -3.38
N THR A 54 -22.85 -11.28 -2.17
CA THR A 54 -23.79 -10.63 -1.23
C THR A 54 -23.05 -10.00 -0.05
N ALA A 55 -23.77 -9.20 0.75
CA ALA A 55 -23.22 -8.62 1.97
C ALA A 55 -22.81 -9.71 2.98
N GLU A 56 -23.59 -10.79 3.06
CA GLU A 56 -23.32 -11.95 3.92
C GLU A 56 -21.99 -12.61 3.52
N LEU A 57 -21.74 -12.81 2.23
CA LEU A 57 -20.48 -13.38 1.75
C LEU A 57 -19.27 -12.51 2.13
N ILE A 58 -19.40 -11.19 2.09
CA ILE A 58 -18.32 -10.28 2.46
C ILE A 58 -18.11 -10.27 3.98
N GLU A 59 -19.16 -10.39 4.80
CA GLU A 59 -19.03 -10.59 6.24
C GLU A 59 -18.39 -11.95 6.58
N GLU A 60 -18.74 -13.01 5.84
CA GLU A 60 -18.05 -14.31 5.95
C GLU A 60 -16.56 -14.20 5.56
N PHE A 61 -16.23 -13.45 4.51
CA PHE A 61 -14.84 -13.18 4.13
C PHE A 61 -14.10 -12.41 5.22
N LYS A 62 -14.74 -11.43 5.86
CA LYS A 62 -14.18 -10.70 7.00
C LYS A 62 -13.89 -11.63 8.17
N SER A 63 -14.79 -12.54 8.51
CA SER A 63 -14.58 -13.56 9.54
C SER A 63 -13.44 -14.50 9.17
N TYR A 64 -13.38 -14.97 7.93
CA TYR A 64 -12.28 -15.78 7.41
C TYR A 64 -10.91 -15.09 7.56
N LEU A 65 -10.82 -13.78 7.28
CA LEU A 65 -9.59 -13.04 7.49
C LEU A 65 -9.19 -12.97 8.98
N GLN A 66 -10.16 -12.86 9.88
CA GLN A 66 -9.90 -12.87 11.33
C GLN A 66 -9.38 -14.24 11.79
N GLU A 67 -9.96 -15.33 11.30
CA GLU A 67 -9.50 -16.71 11.55
C GLU A 67 -8.07 -16.95 11.03
N LYS A 68 -7.70 -16.28 9.93
CA LYS A 68 -6.33 -16.26 9.40
C LYS A 68 -5.38 -15.31 10.15
N ASN A 69 -5.76 -14.83 11.34
CA ASN A 69 -4.98 -13.95 12.20
C ASN A 69 -4.60 -12.61 11.57
N TYR A 70 -5.38 -12.09 10.60
CA TYR A 70 -5.18 -10.72 10.14
C TYR A 70 -5.60 -9.73 11.23
N THR A 71 -4.77 -8.70 11.43
CA THR A 71 -5.12 -7.64 12.38
C THR A 71 -6.39 -6.89 11.94
N PRO A 72 -7.20 -6.36 12.87
CA PRO A 72 -8.35 -5.52 12.54
C PRO A 72 -8.04 -4.38 11.56
N LYS A 73 -6.86 -3.76 11.70
CA LYS A 73 -6.35 -2.73 10.76
C LYS A 73 -6.16 -3.29 9.34
N SER A 74 -5.56 -4.47 9.22
CA SER A 74 -5.36 -5.13 7.94
C SER A 74 -6.69 -5.55 7.29
N VAL A 75 -7.63 -6.08 8.07
CA VAL A 75 -8.98 -6.43 7.60
C VAL A 75 -9.72 -5.18 7.12
N SER A 76 -9.69 -4.09 7.89
CA SER A 76 -10.31 -2.82 7.48
C SER A 76 -9.71 -2.26 6.19
N ARG A 77 -8.39 -2.34 6.01
CA ARG A 77 -7.70 -1.96 4.78
C ARG A 77 -8.16 -2.80 3.59
N LYS A 78 -8.30 -4.11 3.76
CA LYS A 78 -8.82 -5.02 2.72
C LYS A 78 -10.25 -4.69 2.33
N LEU A 79 -11.12 -4.40 3.31
CA LEU A 79 -12.48 -3.97 3.06
C LEU A 79 -12.55 -2.65 2.27
N ASN A 80 -11.63 -1.71 2.49
CA ASN A 80 -11.56 -0.50 1.67
C ASN A 80 -11.25 -0.81 0.20
N SER A 81 -10.33 -1.74 -0.06
CA SER A 81 -10.04 -2.21 -1.43
C SER A 81 -11.28 -2.82 -2.07
N ILE A 82 -12.02 -3.64 -1.32
CA ILE A 82 -13.26 -4.29 -1.78
C ILE A 82 -14.37 -3.26 -2.07
N LYS A 83 -14.60 -2.29 -1.18
CA LYS A 83 -15.55 -1.20 -1.41
C LYS A 83 -15.20 -0.37 -2.65
N THR A 84 -13.91 -0.16 -2.88
CA THR A 84 -13.43 0.54 -4.09
C THR A 84 -13.71 -0.28 -5.35
N PHE A 85 -13.52 -1.60 -5.29
CA PHE A 85 -13.83 -2.51 -6.39
C PHE A 85 -15.32 -2.50 -6.75
N PHE A 86 -16.22 -2.65 -5.77
CA PHE A 86 -17.66 -2.61 -6.05
C PHE A 86 -18.15 -1.25 -6.55
N ARG A 87 -17.59 -0.15 -6.03
CA ARG A 87 -17.85 1.20 -6.58
C ARG A 87 -17.41 1.32 -8.04
N PHE A 88 -16.27 0.73 -8.40
CA PHE A 88 -15.84 0.64 -9.79
C PHE A 88 -16.86 -0.14 -10.64
N LEU A 89 -17.34 -1.31 -10.18
CA LEU A 89 -18.33 -2.11 -10.91
C LEU A 89 -19.65 -1.35 -11.15
N ILE A 90 -20.11 -0.58 -10.16
CA ILE A 90 -21.27 0.31 -10.27
C ILE A 90 -21.03 1.39 -11.32
N THR A 91 -19.86 2.04 -11.28
CA THR A 91 -19.49 3.10 -12.22
C THR A 91 -19.46 2.59 -13.66
N GLN A 92 -19.04 1.33 -13.85
CA GLN A 92 -19.03 0.63 -15.14
C GLN A 92 -20.38 -0.02 -15.50
N LYS A 93 -21.43 0.16 -14.68
CA LYS A 93 -22.78 -0.41 -14.87
C LYS A 93 -22.80 -1.94 -15.00
N ILE A 94 -21.87 -2.64 -14.35
CA ILE A 94 -21.79 -4.11 -14.35
C ILE A 94 -22.78 -4.70 -13.32
N ILE A 95 -22.97 -3.99 -12.21
CA ILE A 95 -23.94 -4.27 -11.15
C ILE A 95 -24.70 -2.98 -10.82
N ASP A 96 -25.88 -3.12 -10.23
CA ASP A 96 -26.76 -1.99 -9.88
C ASP A 96 -26.66 -1.59 -8.41
N THR A 97 -26.27 -2.52 -7.54
CA THR A 97 -26.19 -2.34 -6.08
C THR A 97 -24.82 -2.77 -5.55
N ASP A 98 -24.27 -2.01 -4.60
CA ASP A 98 -22.98 -2.30 -3.97
C ASP A 98 -23.18 -3.15 -2.70
N PRO A 99 -22.86 -4.47 -2.72
CA PRO A 99 -23.04 -5.36 -1.57
C PRO A 99 -22.09 -5.01 -0.40
N ALA A 100 -20.99 -4.30 -0.65
CA ALA A 100 -20.02 -3.96 0.38
C ALA A 100 -20.47 -2.78 1.25
N THR A 101 -21.47 -1.99 0.82
CA THR A 101 -21.95 -0.82 1.58
C THR A 101 -22.49 -1.18 2.96
N ALA A 102 -23.21 -2.30 3.08
CA ALA A 102 -23.77 -2.78 4.35
C ALA A 102 -22.71 -3.34 5.32
N VAL A 103 -21.51 -3.64 4.83
CA VAL A 103 -20.46 -4.29 5.61
C VAL A 103 -19.71 -3.27 6.47
N THR A 104 -19.69 -3.55 7.77
CA THR A 104 -19.06 -2.67 8.75
C THR A 104 -17.57 -2.99 8.92
N HIS A 105 -16.76 -1.93 9.02
CA HIS A 105 -15.33 -2.09 9.28
C HIS A 105 -15.13 -2.59 10.72
N PRO A 106 -14.13 -3.48 10.95
CA PRO A 106 -13.76 -3.85 12.31
C PRO A 106 -13.27 -2.62 13.06
N LYS A 107 -13.62 -2.52 14.35
CA LYS A 107 -13.12 -1.46 15.23
C LYS A 107 -11.66 -1.75 15.59
N TYR A 108 -10.83 -0.72 15.53
CA TYR A 108 -9.44 -0.80 15.98
C TYR A 108 -8.90 0.57 16.35
N GLU A 109 -7.92 0.58 17.26
CA GLU A 109 -7.23 1.79 17.65
C GLU A 109 -6.10 2.11 16.67
N ILE A 110 -6.08 3.36 16.21
CA ILE A 110 -4.94 3.90 15.47
C ILE A 110 -3.94 4.40 16.50
N LYS A 111 -2.92 3.58 16.79
CA LYS A 111 -1.78 4.02 17.59
C LYS A 111 -0.97 5.07 16.81
N PRO A 112 -0.42 6.09 17.48
CA PRO A 112 0.50 7.02 16.83
C PRO A 112 1.71 6.27 16.25
N PRO A 113 2.37 6.81 15.22
CA PRO A 113 3.62 6.25 14.73
C PRO A 113 4.62 6.10 15.88
N ARG A 114 5.23 4.92 15.98
CA ARG A 114 6.31 4.68 16.94
C ARG A 114 7.51 5.53 16.53
N ILE A 115 8.05 6.26 17.50
CA ILE A 115 9.33 6.96 17.37
C ILE A 115 10.46 6.10 17.94
N LEU A 116 11.66 6.27 17.40
CA LEU A 116 12.86 5.62 17.93
C LEU A 116 13.26 6.27 19.25
N SER A 117 13.56 5.46 20.25
CA SER A 117 14.24 5.91 21.46
C SER A 117 15.69 6.28 21.17
N LYS A 118 16.32 7.05 22.06
CA LYS A 118 17.75 7.40 21.95
C LYS A 118 18.66 6.16 21.87
N MET A 119 18.27 5.08 22.55
CA MET A 119 19.03 3.83 22.56
C MET A 119 18.90 3.09 21.23
N GLU A 120 17.68 2.97 20.69
CA GLU A 120 17.44 2.34 19.38
C GLU A 120 18.10 3.14 18.25
N TYR A 121 18.05 4.47 18.33
CA TYR A 121 18.76 5.36 17.41
C TYR A 121 20.26 5.02 17.36
N ARG A 122 20.91 4.88 18.52
CA ARG A 122 22.33 4.52 18.60
C ARG A 122 22.58 3.10 18.11
N ALA A 123 21.76 2.15 18.54
CA ALA A 123 21.88 0.74 18.15
C ALA A 123 21.79 0.55 16.62
N LEU A 124 20.92 1.30 15.93
CA LEU A 124 20.84 1.28 14.46
C LEU A 124 22.15 1.75 13.81
N ARG A 125 22.76 2.82 14.32
CA ARG A 125 24.05 3.31 13.81
C ARG A 125 25.17 2.31 14.08
N ASP A 126 25.21 1.75 15.28
CA ASP A 126 26.23 0.77 15.68
C ASP A 126 26.12 -0.53 14.86
N ALA A 127 24.91 -0.98 14.54
CA ALA A 127 24.66 -2.19 13.75
C ALA A 127 25.20 -2.08 12.32
N CYS A 128 25.22 -0.88 11.74
CA CYS A 128 25.66 -0.65 10.36
C CYS A 128 27.08 -0.09 10.27
N ARG A 129 27.80 0.11 11.38
CA ARG A 129 29.07 0.85 11.43
C ARG A 129 30.19 0.28 10.56
N ASN A 130 30.17 -1.02 10.27
CA ASN A 130 31.23 -1.71 9.52
C ASN A 130 30.91 -1.80 8.01
N ASP A 131 29.72 -1.37 7.58
CA ASP A 131 29.31 -1.33 6.18
C ASP A 131 29.06 0.12 5.80
N HIS A 132 29.99 0.71 5.05
CA HIS A 132 29.93 2.13 4.68
C HIS A 132 28.62 2.50 3.96
N ARG A 133 28.11 1.61 3.10
CA ARG A 133 26.86 1.87 2.37
C ARG A 133 25.67 1.84 3.32
N MET A 134 25.60 0.85 4.21
CA MET A 134 24.52 0.77 5.19
C MET A 134 24.57 1.91 6.20
N ALA A 135 25.77 2.30 6.65
CA ALA A 135 25.96 3.45 7.51
C ALA A 135 25.44 4.74 6.87
N ALA A 136 25.76 4.97 5.59
CA ALA A 136 25.26 6.11 4.82
C ALA A 136 23.73 6.12 4.71
N ILE A 137 23.13 4.99 4.33
CA ILE A 137 21.67 4.82 4.22
C ILE A 137 20.98 5.14 5.54
N ILE A 138 21.46 4.57 6.65
CA ILE A 138 20.89 4.80 7.97
C ILE A 138 21.06 6.25 8.39
N GLU A 139 22.22 6.87 8.17
CA GLU A 139 22.43 8.27 8.52
C GLU A 139 21.49 9.19 7.73
N LEU A 140 21.32 8.96 6.43
CA LEU A 140 20.37 9.73 5.61
C LEU A 140 18.94 9.60 6.12
N LEU A 141 18.47 8.39 6.45
CA LEU A 141 17.14 8.17 7.02
C LEU A 141 16.95 8.91 8.35
N LEU A 142 17.98 8.92 9.20
CA LEU A 142 17.93 9.53 10.53
C LEU A 142 18.06 11.05 10.52
N GLN A 143 18.77 11.62 9.54
CA GLN A 143 19.19 13.04 9.54
C GLN A 143 18.46 13.93 8.54
N SER A 144 17.87 13.38 7.49
CA SER A 144 17.36 14.20 6.37
C SER A 144 15.84 14.17 6.19
N GLY A 145 15.14 13.21 6.82
CA GLY A 145 13.70 13.01 6.60
C GLY A 145 13.34 12.51 5.19
N ILE A 146 14.32 11.98 4.45
CA ILE A 146 14.10 11.28 3.18
C ILE A 146 13.19 10.07 3.38
N ARG A 147 12.26 9.84 2.45
CA ARG A 147 11.41 8.64 2.50
C ARG A 147 12.19 7.43 2.01
N ILE A 148 11.90 6.25 2.56
CA ILE A 148 12.60 5.01 2.17
C ILE A 148 12.54 4.74 0.66
N GLY A 149 11.40 5.01 0.00
CA GLY A 149 11.26 4.82 -1.45
C GLY A 149 12.00 5.87 -2.28
N GLU A 150 12.22 7.07 -1.73
CA GLU A 150 13.07 8.10 -2.35
C GLU A 150 14.54 7.68 -2.25
N LEU A 151 14.99 7.29 -1.06
CA LEU A 151 16.36 6.83 -0.81
C LEU A 151 16.73 5.58 -1.61
N ALA A 152 15.79 4.65 -1.79
CA ALA A 152 16.03 3.42 -2.55
C ALA A 152 16.33 3.65 -4.04
N ARG A 153 16.02 4.83 -4.57
CA ARG A 153 16.26 5.22 -5.97
C ARG A 153 17.28 6.35 -6.11
N LEU A 154 17.88 6.76 -5.00
CA LEU A 154 18.81 7.86 -4.97
C LEU A 154 20.08 7.48 -5.74
N GLU A 155 20.47 8.31 -6.70
CA GLU A 155 21.74 8.18 -7.42
C GLU A 155 22.75 9.19 -6.89
N LEU A 156 24.05 8.94 -7.11
CA LEU A 156 25.10 9.86 -6.65
C LEU A 156 24.95 11.25 -7.29
N ASP A 157 24.48 11.30 -8.52
CA ASP A 157 24.26 12.54 -9.25
C ASP A 157 23.13 13.40 -8.63
N ASP A 158 22.22 12.82 -7.86
CA ASP A 158 21.15 13.54 -7.15
C ASP A 158 21.69 14.31 -5.92
N ILE A 159 22.91 14.01 -5.48
CA ILE A 159 23.56 14.66 -4.34
C ILE A 159 24.22 15.95 -4.84
N LYS A 160 23.61 17.09 -4.51
CA LYS A 160 24.10 18.42 -4.89
C LYS A 160 24.67 19.17 -3.70
N GLU A 161 25.34 20.28 -3.99
CA GLU A 161 25.85 21.19 -2.95
C GLU A 161 24.74 21.66 -2.01
N LYS A 162 23.57 22.01 -2.55
CA LYS A 162 22.42 22.53 -1.79
C LYS A 162 21.62 21.44 -1.03
N GLY A 163 21.94 20.16 -1.23
CA GLY A 163 21.22 19.04 -0.63
C GLY A 163 20.95 17.92 -1.64
N ILE A 164 20.04 17.02 -1.30
CA ILE A 164 19.60 15.94 -2.19
C ILE A 164 18.44 16.41 -3.05
N GLU A 165 18.55 16.29 -4.37
CA GLU A 165 17.45 16.51 -5.30
C GLU A 165 16.63 15.22 -5.46
N ILE A 166 15.35 15.28 -5.13
CA ILE A 166 14.43 14.15 -5.28
C ILE A 166 13.60 14.38 -6.54
N ASN A 167 13.80 13.49 -7.51
CA ASN A 167 13.02 13.44 -8.73
C ASN A 167 11.54 13.11 -8.43
N PRO A 168 10.59 13.66 -9.22
CA PRO A 168 9.18 13.39 -9.01
C PRO A 168 8.89 11.89 -9.22
N PHE A 169 7.99 11.34 -8.42
CA PHE A 169 7.59 9.94 -8.54
C PHE A 169 6.13 9.74 -8.16
N GLU A 170 5.36 9.16 -9.09
CA GLU A 170 3.91 8.95 -8.95
C GLU A 170 3.19 10.24 -8.54
N SER A 171 2.55 10.27 -7.36
CA SER A 171 1.83 11.43 -6.86
C SER A 171 2.72 12.44 -6.12
N HIS A 172 4.02 12.18 -5.99
CA HIS A 172 4.96 13.04 -5.29
C HIS A 172 5.71 13.94 -6.27
N GLU A 173 5.61 15.25 -6.07
CA GLU A 173 6.35 16.25 -6.82
C GLU A 173 7.85 16.23 -6.49
N LYS A 174 8.64 16.86 -7.38
CA LYS A 174 10.06 17.09 -7.15
C LYS A 174 10.27 17.93 -5.88
N ARG A 175 11.33 17.63 -5.14
CA ARG A 175 11.72 18.44 -3.96
C ARG A 175 13.20 18.33 -3.67
N THR A 176 13.71 19.29 -2.90
CA THR A 176 15.09 19.25 -2.41
C THR A 176 15.08 19.00 -0.91
N ILE A 177 15.93 18.08 -0.45
CA ILE A 177 16.12 17.77 0.96
C ILE A 177 17.46 18.38 1.41
N PRO A 178 17.46 19.34 2.35
CA PRO A 178 18.70 19.91 2.85
C PRO A 178 19.50 18.85 3.61
N LEU A 179 20.82 18.83 3.41
CA LEU A 179 21.73 17.94 4.11
C LEU A 179 22.44 18.69 5.23
N ASN A 180 22.37 18.13 6.43
CA ASN A 180 23.21 18.58 7.53
C ASN A 180 24.63 17.96 7.43
N ASN A 181 25.54 18.43 8.29
CA ASN A 181 26.94 18.00 8.26
C ASN A 181 27.11 16.49 8.51
N ALA A 182 26.28 15.89 9.37
CA ALA A 182 26.36 14.45 9.67
C ALA A 182 25.97 13.61 8.44
N ALA A 183 24.87 13.99 7.79
CA ALA A 183 24.39 13.34 6.58
C ALA A 183 25.36 13.48 5.40
N ARG A 184 25.97 14.67 5.24
CA ARG A 184 26.98 14.93 4.19
C ARG A 184 28.24 14.08 4.40
N LYS A 185 28.76 14.06 5.62
CA LYS A 185 29.95 13.25 5.95
C LYS A 185 29.73 11.75 5.73
N ALA A 186 28.49 11.28 5.83
CA ALA A 186 28.18 9.86 5.65
C ALA A 186 28.12 9.42 4.18
N ILE A 187 28.04 10.37 3.24
CA ILE A 187 27.97 10.12 1.79
C ILE A 187 29.23 10.59 1.04
N ASP A 188 30.15 11.29 1.74
CA ASP A 188 31.51 11.60 1.28
C ASP A 188 32.42 10.36 1.39
#